data_AF-A0A0U2ERZ1-F1
#
_entry.id   AF-A0A0U2ERZ1-F1
#
_cell.length_a   1.000
_cell.length_b   1.000
_cell.length_c   1.000
_cell.angle_alpha   90.00
_cell.angle_beta   90.00
_cell.angle_gamma   90.00
#
_symmetry.space_group_name_H-M   'P 1'
#
loop_
_entity.id
_entity.type
_entity.pdbx_description
1 polymer ?
#
loop_
_entity_poly.entity_id
_entity_poly.type
_entity_poly.pdbx_seq_one_letter_code
_entity_poly.pdbx_strand_id
1 'polypeptide(L)'
;TTPSLVAFTDTERLIGDAAKNQVAMNPNNTVFDAKRLIGRKFDDQVVQADMKHWPFKVVSDGGKPKVQVDFKGENKSFNPEEISSMVLVKMREIAEAYLGQKVSNAVITVPAYFNDSQRQATKDAGVIAGLNVLRIINEPTAAAIAYGMDKSKSRERNVLIFDLGGGTFDVSILTIEDGIFEVKATAGDTHLGGEDFDNRLVSHFVEEFKRKHKKDISQNKRALRRL
;
A
#
# COMPACT_ATOMS: atom_id res chain seq x y z
N THR A 1 9.46 -1.71 -9.41
CA THR A 1 8.46 -1.17 -8.45
C THR A 1 9.21 -0.54 -7.29
N THR A 2 8.57 0.33 -6.51
CA THR A 2 9.17 0.94 -5.32
C THR A 2 8.33 0.59 -4.10
N PRO A 3 8.90 0.12 -2.99
CA PRO A 3 8.15 -0.20 -1.79
C PRO A 3 7.37 1.01 -1.24
N SER A 4 6.14 0.80 -0.78
CA SER A 4 5.32 1.84 -0.15
C SER A 4 5.67 2.01 1.33
N LEU A 5 6.94 2.31 1.62
CA LEU A 5 7.48 2.49 2.96
C LEU A 5 8.01 3.91 3.15
N VAL A 6 7.76 4.46 4.33
CA VAL A 6 8.31 5.75 4.78
C VAL A 6 8.94 5.54 6.16
N ALA A 7 10.24 5.80 6.28
CA ALA A 7 10.94 5.74 7.56
C ALA A 7 11.39 7.12 8.02
N PHE A 8 11.30 7.34 9.32
CA PHE A 8 11.70 8.57 9.99
C PHE A 8 12.93 8.30 10.85
N THR A 9 13.93 9.16 10.74
CA THR A 9 15.20 9.06 11.47
C THR A 9 15.51 10.38 12.17
N ASP A 10 16.60 10.44 12.93
CA ASP A 10 17.04 11.66 13.61
C ASP A 10 17.43 12.79 12.65
N THR A 11 17.74 12.46 11.39
CA THR A 11 18.26 13.41 10.40
C THR A 11 17.32 13.61 9.23
N GLU A 12 16.73 12.54 8.71
CA GLU A 12 16.01 12.55 7.44
C GLU A 12 14.82 11.59 7.36
N ARG A 13 14.02 11.77 6.31
CA ARG A 13 12.95 10.83 5.93
C ARG A 13 13.45 9.99 4.78
N LEU A 14 13.33 8.68 4.91
CA LEU A 14 13.65 7.71 3.87
C LEU A 14 12.35 7.20 3.27
N ILE A 15 12.30 7.04 1.95
CA ILE A 15 11.10 6.57 1.23
C ILE A 15 11.52 5.49 0.25
N GLY A 16 10.71 4.43 0.12
CA GLY A 16 10.97 3.34 -0.83
C GLY A 16 12.03 2.36 -0.34
N ASP A 17 12.95 1.97 -1.21
CA ASP A 17 13.96 0.95 -0.92
C ASP A 17 14.84 1.33 0.28
N ALA A 18 15.19 2.61 0.42
CA ALA A 18 15.95 3.11 1.56
C ALA A 18 15.23 2.87 2.89
N ALA A 19 13.90 3.10 2.95
CA ALA A 19 13.09 2.81 4.14
C ALA A 19 13.00 1.30 4.40
N LYS A 20 12.79 0.50 3.35
CA LYS A 20 12.72 -0.97 3.44
C LYS A 20 14.01 -1.59 3.97
N ASN A 21 15.16 -1.10 3.55
CA ASN A 21 16.46 -1.66 3.94
C ASN A 21 16.72 -1.52 5.46
N GLN A 22 16.20 -0.47 6.10
CA GLN A 22 16.45 -0.19 7.51
C GLN A 22 15.32 -0.59 8.48
N VAL A 23 14.18 -1.12 8.00
CA VAL A 23 13.03 -1.45 8.87
C VAL A 23 13.36 -2.47 9.98
N ALA A 24 14.47 -3.21 9.89
CA ALA A 24 14.90 -4.14 10.95
C ALA A 24 15.45 -3.41 12.17
N MET A 25 16.15 -2.31 11.90
CA MET A 25 16.85 -1.51 12.90
C MET A 25 15.94 -0.43 13.48
N ASN A 26 14.93 0.00 12.72
CA ASN A 26 14.03 1.08 13.09
C ASN A 26 12.54 0.72 12.81
N PRO A 27 12.02 -0.39 13.37
CA PRO A 27 10.69 -0.87 13.04
C PRO A 27 9.58 0.10 13.47
N ASN A 28 9.72 0.76 14.63
CA ASN A 28 8.68 1.61 15.20
C ASN A 28 8.49 2.94 14.46
N ASN A 29 9.52 3.41 13.73
CA ASN A 29 9.46 4.64 12.95
C ASN A 29 9.47 4.37 11.44
N THR A 30 9.22 3.13 11.02
CA THR A 30 9.05 2.78 9.60
C THR A 30 7.61 2.40 9.33
N VAL A 31 6.91 3.28 8.63
CA VAL A 31 5.51 3.16 8.31
C VAL A 31 5.34 2.47 6.96
N PHE A 32 4.48 1.46 6.95
CA PHE A 32 3.98 0.76 5.76
C PHE A 32 2.46 0.64 5.89
N ASP A 33 1.79 0.12 4.87
CA ASP A 33 0.34 -0.13 4.91
C ASP A 33 -0.54 1.09 5.22
N ALA A 34 -0.05 2.30 4.98
CA ALA A 34 -0.84 3.53 5.15
C ALA A 34 -2.15 3.51 4.34
N LYS A 35 -2.17 2.78 3.19
CA LYS A 35 -3.37 2.53 2.38
C LYS A 35 -4.49 1.81 3.15
N ARG A 36 -4.17 1.02 4.19
CA ARG A 36 -5.16 0.37 5.06
C ARG A 36 -5.83 1.34 6.03
N LEU A 37 -5.16 2.45 6.36
CA LEU A 37 -5.67 3.49 7.28
C LEU A 37 -6.39 4.65 6.57
N ILE A 38 -6.05 4.91 5.31
CA ILE A 38 -6.52 6.09 4.58
C ILE A 38 -8.05 6.15 4.49
N GLY A 39 -8.64 7.30 4.83
CA GLY A 39 -10.09 7.52 4.82
C GLY A 39 -10.90 6.71 5.82
N ARG A 40 -10.27 6.05 6.80
CA ARG A 40 -10.94 5.29 7.87
C ARG A 40 -11.04 6.08 9.17
N LYS A 41 -11.90 5.62 10.08
CA LYS A 41 -11.95 6.10 11.46
C LYS A 41 -11.06 5.23 12.34
N PHE A 42 -10.53 5.83 13.41
CA PHE A 42 -9.65 5.11 14.33
C PHE A 42 -10.36 3.90 14.96
N ASP A 43 -11.65 4.03 15.28
CA ASP A 43 -12.45 2.98 15.94
C ASP A 43 -13.00 1.92 14.96
N ASP A 44 -12.71 2.01 13.66
CA ASP A 44 -13.13 0.99 12.70
C ASP A 44 -12.52 -0.36 13.09
N GLN A 45 -13.34 -1.42 13.10
CA GLN A 45 -12.89 -2.76 13.52
C GLN A 45 -11.67 -3.25 12.73
N VAL A 46 -11.61 -2.94 11.43
CA VAL A 46 -10.48 -3.26 10.55
C VAL A 46 -9.21 -2.53 11.02
N VAL A 47 -9.30 -1.25 11.37
CA VAL A 47 -8.16 -0.48 11.88
C VAL A 47 -7.67 -1.06 13.21
N GLN A 48 -8.59 -1.37 14.13
CA GLN A 48 -8.26 -1.97 15.41
C GLN A 48 -7.64 -3.37 15.29
N ALA A 49 -8.03 -4.15 14.27
CA ALA A 49 -7.41 -5.44 13.98
C ALA A 49 -6.00 -5.26 13.41
N ASP A 50 -5.83 -4.40 12.39
CA ASP A 50 -4.55 -4.17 11.72
C ASP A 50 -3.48 -3.60 12.67
N MET A 51 -3.88 -2.70 13.56
CA MET A 51 -2.99 -2.09 14.57
C MET A 51 -2.28 -3.11 15.47
N LYS A 52 -2.83 -4.31 15.63
CA LYS A 52 -2.20 -5.38 16.44
C LYS A 52 -0.98 -5.99 15.75
N HIS A 53 -0.86 -5.80 14.44
CA HIS A 53 0.19 -6.39 13.60
C HIS A 53 1.29 -5.40 13.23
N TRP A 54 1.08 -4.10 13.44
CA TRP A 54 2.06 -3.08 13.11
C TRP A 54 3.03 -2.79 14.27
N PRO A 55 4.34 -2.58 13.97
CA PRO A 55 5.31 -2.19 14.98
C PRO A 55 5.23 -0.70 15.35
N PHE A 56 4.71 0.14 14.45
CA PHE A 56 4.55 1.58 14.66
C PHE A 56 3.24 1.88 15.39
N LYS A 57 3.20 3.00 16.09
CA LYS A 57 2.05 3.41 16.89
C LYS A 57 1.04 4.17 16.05
N VAL A 58 -0.24 3.83 16.19
CA VAL A 58 -1.36 4.61 15.66
C VAL A 58 -2.13 5.21 16.82
N VAL A 59 -2.42 6.51 16.75
CA VAL A 59 -3.16 7.27 17.77
C VAL A 59 -4.43 7.86 17.17
N SER A 60 -5.43 8.11 18.00
CA SER A 60 -6.65 8.82 17.60
C SER A 60 -6.46 10.32 17.77
N ASP A 61 -6.84 11.09 16.76
CA ASP A 61 -6.97 12.54 16.84
C ASP A 61 -8.32 12.94 16.25
N GLY A 62 -9.26 13.37 17.10
CA GLY A 62 -10.63 13.67 16.70
C GLY A 62 -11.35 12.48 16.03
N GLY A 63 -11.00 11.24 16.41
CA GLY A 63 -11.57 10.01 15.83
C GLY A 63 -10.91 9.57 14.51
N LYS A 64 -9.94 10.31 13.99
CA LYS A 64 -9.13 9.92 12.82
C LYS A 64 -7.83 9.24 13.27
N PRO A 65 -7.39 8.17 12.59
CA PRO A 65 -6.11 7.54 12.90
C PRO A 65 -4.96 8.41 12.42
N LYS A 66 -3.93 8.58 13.26
CA LYS A 66 -2.65 9.18 12.90
C LYS A 66 -1.51 8.24 13.28
N VAL A 67 -0.51 8.14 12.42
CA VAL A 67 0.70 7.37 12.72
C VAL A 67 1.65 8.25 13.52
N GLN A 68 2.06 7.78 14.70
CA GLN A 68 2.99 8.46 15.59
C GLN A 68 4.39 7.85 15.48
N VAL A 69 5.38 8.69 15.21
CA VAL A 69 6.80 8.33 15.02
C VAL A 69 7.70 9.33 15.74
N ASP A 70 8.91 8.90 16.09
CA ASP A 70 10.00 9.82 16.43
C ASP A 70 10.67 10.29 15.14
N PHE A 71 10.71 11.62 14.96
CA PHE A 71 11.40 12.23 13.83
C PHE A 71 12.18 13.45 14.31
N LYS A 72 13.52 13.38 14.20
CA LYS A 72 14.46 14.41 14.67
C LYS A 72 14.39 14.66 16.18
N GLY A 73 14.19 13.60 16.97
CA GLY A 73 14.11 13.67 18.44
C GLY A 73 12.78 14.24 18.95
N GLU A 74 11.77 14.37 18.09
CA GLU A 74 10.45 14.84 18.43
C GLU A 74 9.39 13.80 18.05
N ASN A 75 8.41 13.60 18.93
CA ASN A 75 7.22 12.81 18.59
C ASN A 75 6.36 13.59 17.60
N LYS A 76 6.17 13.04 16.40
CA LYS A 76 5.32 13.59 15.36
C LYS A 76 4.20 12.62 15.00
N SER A 77 3.05 13.19 14.67
CA SER A 77 1.86 12.44 14.26
C SER A 77 1.47 12.86 12.85
N PHE A 78 1.33 11.90 11.95
CA PHE A 78 0.99 12.11 10.55
C PHE A 78 -0.34 11.44 10.21
N ASN A 79 -1.17 12.12 9.43
CA ASN A 79 -2.34 11.48 8.83
C ASN A 79 -1.91 10.46 7.76
N PRO A 80 -2.72 9.43 7.47
CA PRO A 80 -2.42 8.44 6.43
C PRO A 80 -2.20 9.06 5.04
N GLU A 81 -2.94 10.12 4.72
CA GLU A 81 -2.77 10.89 3.48
C GLU A 81 -1.42 11.62 3.40
N GLU A 82 -0.83 12.04 4.52
CA GLU A 82 0.51 12.64 4.55
C GLU A 82 1.59 11.58 4.34
N ILE A 83 1.44 10.38 4.90
CA ILE A 83 2.36 9.27 4.62
C ILE A 83 2.25 8.85 3.14
N SER A 84 1.03 8.75 2.62
CA SER A 84 0.78 8.40 1.22
C SER A 84 1.32 9.48 0.26
N SER A 85 1.23 10.75 0.63
CA SER A 85 1.80 11.84 -0.18
C SER A 85 3.32 11.76 -0.26
N MET A 86 4.01 11.34 0.80
CA MET A 86 5.47 11.12 0.75
C MET A 86 5.83 10.05 -0.28
N VAL A 87 5.07 8.95 -0.34
CA VAL A 87 5.24 7.92 -1.38
C VAL A 87 4.98 8.50 -2.77
N LEU A 88 3.92 9.30 -2.95
CA LEU A 88 3.60 9.95 -4.23
C LEU A 88 4.65 10.98 -4.66
N VAL A 89 5.24 11.74 -3.72
CA VAL A 89 6.38 12.64 -4.00
C VAL A 89 7.54 11.82 -4.55
N LYS A 90 7.87 10.67 -3.94
CA LYS A 90 8.93 9.80 -4.45
C LYS A 90 8.62 9.27 -5.86
N MET A 91 7.36 8.93 -6.14
CA MET A 91 6.96 8.48 -7.48
C MET A 91 7.07 9.61 -8.51
N ARG A 92 6.68 10.83 -8.13
CA ARG A 92 6.86 12.04 -8.95
C ARG A 92 8.33 12.27 -9.25
N GLU A 93 9.20 12.26 -8.25
CA GLU A 93 10.65 12.45 -8.42
C GLU A 93 11.27 11.41 -9.37
N ILE A 94 10.84 10.14 -9.28
CA ILE A 94 11.30 9.09 -10.20
C ILE A 94 10.86 9.41 -11.65
N ALA A 95 9.62 9.82 -11.84
CA ALA A 95 9.11 10.21 -13.16
C ALA A 95 9.82 11.46 -13.71
N GLU A 96 10.06 12.47 -12.85
CA GLU A 96 10.79 13.69 -13.20
C GLU A 96 12.23 13.39 -13.60
N ALA A 97 12.92 12.50 -12.87
CA ALA A 97 14.27 12.07 -13.21
C ALA A 97 14.32 11.32 -14.56
N TYR A 98 13.30 10.52 -14.87
CA TYR A 98 13.21 9.81 -16.15
C TYR A 98 12.90 10.76 -17.32
N LEU A 99 11.99 11.71 -17.12
CA LEU A 99 11.53 12.63 -18.18
C LEU A 99 12.42 13.87 -18.35
N GLY A 100 13.24 14.21 -17.36
CA GLY A 100 14.05 15.43 -17.35
C GLY A 100 13.25 16.73 -17.19
N GLN A 101 11.98 16.64 -16.76
CA GLN A 101 11.09 17.79 -16.60
C GLN A 101 10.14 17.59 -15.43
N LYS A 102 9.55 18.71 -14.95
CA LYS A 102 8.58 18.71 -13.85
C LYS A 102 7.30 17.96 -14.23
N VAL A 103 6.82 17.11 -13.32
CA VAL A 103 5.56 16.36 -13.47
C VAL A 103 4.51 16.97 -12.55
N SER A 104 3.45 17.51 -13.14
CA SER A 104 2.39 18.22 -12.40
C SER A 104 1.05 17.51 -12.42
N ASN A 105 0.75 16.70 -13.43
CA ASN A 105 -0.56 16.05 -13.59
C ASN A 105 -0.43 14.54 -13.37
N ALA A 106 -1.38 13.94 -12.66
CA ALA A 106 -1.40 12.50 -12.42
C ALA A 106 -2.83 11.93 -12.42
N VAL A 107 -2.93 10.66 -12.80
CA VAL A 107 -4.09 9.80 -12.51
C VAL A 107 -3.63 8.81 -11.44
N ILE A 108 -4.41 8.66 -10.37
CA ILE A 108 -4.05 7.78 -9.26
C ILE A 108 -5.10 6.66 -9.18
N THR A 109 -4.63 5.42 -9.02
CA THR A 109 -5.48 4.23 -8.92
C THR A 109 -5.87 3.95 -7.47
N VAL A 110 -7.06 3.41 -7.27
CA VAL A 110 -7.55 2.91 -5.96
C VAL A 110 -8.29 1.59 -6.14
N PRO A 111 -8.43 0.75 -5.10
CA PRO A 111 -9.27 -0.44 -5.18
C PRO A 111 -10.71 -0.09 -5.53
N ALA A 112 -11.40 -0.96 -6.28
CA ALA A 112 -12.78 -0.69 -6.70
C ALA A 112 -13.75 -0.52 -5.52
N TYR A 113 -13.51 -1.23 -4.41
CA TYR A 113 -14.31 -1.18 -3.19
C TYR A 113 -14.03 0.05 -2.30
N PHE A 114 -13.08 0.93 -2.66
CA PHE A 114 -12.86 2.16 -1.89
C PHE A 114 -14.10 3.05 -1.92
N ASN A 115 -14.53 3.46 -0.73
CA ASN A 115 -15.63 4.42 -0.57
C ASN A 115 -15.18 5.86 -0.85
N ASP A 116 -16.13 6.80 -0.84
CA ASP A 116 -15.88 8.21 -1.16
C ASP A 116 -14.85 8.87 -0.23
N SER A 117 -14.85 8.53 1.06
CA SER A 117 -13.90 9.09 2.02
C SER A 117 -12.47 8.63 1.71
N GLN A 118 -12.28 7.36 1.36
CA GLN A 118 -10.96 6.81 1.00
C GLN A 118 -10.46 7.35 -0.35
N ARG A 119 -11.38 7.52 -1.32
CA ARG A 119 -11.08 8.15 -2.62
C ARG A 119 -10.65 9.61 -2.44
N GLN A 120 -11.38 10.36 -1.63
CA GLN A 120 -11.06 11.75 -1.34
C GLN A 120 -9.71 11.86 -0.62
N ALA A 121 -9.48 11.07 0.44
CA ALA A 121 -8.21 11.09 1.16
C ALA A 121 -7.00 10.70 0.27
N THR A 122 -7.18 9.77 -0.68
CA THR A 122 -6.13 9.44 -1.66
C THR A 122 -5.89 10.59 -2.64
N LYS A 123 -6.95 11.27 -3.08
CA LYS A 123 -6.84 12.48 -3.91
C LYS A 123 -6.12 13.60 -3.16
N ASP A 124 -6.44 13.80 -1.89
CA ASP A 124 -5.79 14.79 -1.01
C ASP A 124 -4.30 14.48 -0.85
N ALA A 125 -3.93 13.20 -0.69
CA ALA A 125 -2.53 12.78 -0.70
C ALA A 125 -1.79 13.20 -1.99
N GLY A 126 -2.45 13.09 -3.15
CA GLY A 126 -1.91 13.58 -4.42
C GLY A 126 -1.73 15.10 -4.44
N VAL A 127 -2.70 15.85 -3.92
CA VAL A 127 -2.62 17.32 -3.81
C VAL A 127 -1.48 17.74 -2.88
N ILE A 128 -1.34 17.09 -1.72
CA ILE A 128 -0.24 17.33 -0.76
C ILE A 128 1.12 17.03 -1.43
N ALA A 129 1.18 16.03 -2.30
CA ALA A 129 2.36 15.71 -3.09
C ALA A 129 2.65 16.72 -4.22
N GLY A 130 1.85 17.78 -4.37
CA GLY A 130 1.99 18.79 -5.41
C GLY A 130 1.55 18.32 -6.80
N LEU A 131 0.67 17.31 -6.86
CA LEU A 131 0.10 16.79 -8.10
C LEU A 131 -1.32 17.32 -8.29
N ASN A 132 -1.62 17.74 -9.52
CA ASN A 132 -2.99 17.90 -10.01
C ASN A 132 -3.56 16.53 -10.37
N VAL A 133 -4.43 16.02 -9.49
CA VAL A 133 -5.07 14.71 -9.66
C VAL A 133 -6.23 14.83 -10.65
N LEU A 134 -5.96 14.48 -11.92
CA LEU A 134 -6.92 14.56 -13.01
C LEU A 134 -8.12 13.63 -12.79
N ARG A 135 -7.85 12.44 -12.26
CA ARG A 135 -8.86 11.43 -11.98
C ARG A 135 -8.35 10.43 -10.95
N ILE A 136 -9.26 9.95 -10.11
CA ILE A 136 -9.10 8.69 -9.38
C ILE A 136 -9.79 7.61 -10.19
N ILE A 137 -9.07 6.55 -10.58
CA ILE A 137 -9.63 5.42 -11.32
C ILE A 137 -9.51 4.14 -10.51
N ASN A 138 -10.39 3.18 -10.77
CA ASN A 138 -10.29 1.88 -10.11
C ASN A 138 -9.10 1.09 -10.68
N GLU A 139 -8.36 0.41 -9.82
CA GLU A 139 -7.30 -0.53 -10.17
C GLU A 139 -7.74 -1.56 -11.24
N PRO A 140 -8.89 -2.27 -11.08
CA PRO A 140 -9.36 -3.17 -12.13
C PRO A 140 -9.68 -2.45 -13.45
N THR A 141 -10.26 -1.24 -13.41
CA THR A 141 -10.50 -0.47 -14.63
C THR A 141 -9.18 -0.08 -15.31
N ALA A 142 -8.17 0.34 -14.54
CA ALA A 142 -6.85 0.66 -15.07
C ALA A 142 -6.17 -0.56 -15.72
N ALA A 143 -6.30 -1.73 -15.10
CA ALA A 143 -5.82 -2.99 -15.68
C ALA A 143 -6.55 -3.30 -16.99
N ALA A 144 -7.88 -3.22 -17.03
CA ALA A 144 -8.63 -3.47 -18.27
C ALA A 144 -8.25 -2.52 -19.43
N ILE A 145 -8.00 -1.23 -19.12
CA ILE A 145 -7.47 -0.25 -20.08
C ILE A 145 -6.06 -0.66 -20.56
N ALA A 146 -5.20 -1.11 -19.66
CA ALA A 146 -3.83 -1.52 -20.01
C ALA A 146 -3.81 -2.72 -20.97
N TYR A 147 -4.77 -3.65 -20.85
CA TYR A 147 -4.96 -4.77 -21.79
C TYR A 147 -5.66 -4.37 -23.10
N GLY A 148 -5.96 -3.07 -23.31
CA GLY A 148 -6.58 -2.55 -24.53
C GLY A 148 -8.03 -3.00 -24.72
N MET A 149 -8.70 -3.39 -23.62
CA MET A 149 -10.08 -3.88 -23.68
C MET A 149 -11.10 -2.77 -24.01
N ASP A 150 -10.70 -1.50 -23.91
CA ASP A 150 -11.45 -0.32 -24.38
C ASP A 150 -11.48 -0.14 -25.90
N LYS A 151 -10.52 -0.72 -26.62
CA LYS A 151 -10.27 -0.39 -28.04
C LYS A 151 -11.12 -1.19 -29.04
N SER A 152 -11.79 -2.25 -28.59
CA SER A 152 -12.66 -3.03 -29.48
C SER A 152 -14.07 -2.46 -29.52
N LYS A 153 -14.49 -1.92 -30.67
CA LYS A 153 -15.88 -1.54 -30.99
C LYS A 153 -16.79 -2.75 -31.17
N SER A 154 -16.81 -3.67 -30.21
CA SER A 154 -17.57 -4.91 -30.30
C SER A 154 -18.49 -5.05 -29.11
N ARG A 155 -19.55 -5.85 -29.31
CA ARG A 155 -20.48 -6.42 -28.33
C ARG A 155 -19.95 -6.43 -26.89
N GLU A 156 -20.82 -6.05 -25.96
CA GLU A 156 -20.67 -6.17 -24.51
C GLU A 156 -19.81 -7.38 -24.12
N ARG A 157 -18.79 -7.14 -23.30
CA ARG A 157 -17.90 -8.18 -22.77
C ARG A 157 -17.88 -8.14 -21.25
N ASN A 158 -17.92 -9.32 -20.66
CA ASN A 158 -17.63 -9.49 -19.24
C ASN A 158 -16.18 -9.89 -19.06
N VAL A 159 -15.48 -9.16 -18.19
CA VAL A 159 -14.05 -9.33 -17.88
C VAL A 159 -13.92 -9.60 -16.40
N LEU A 160 -13.25 -10.70 -16.05
CA LEU A 160 -12.82 -10.96 -14.69
C LEU A 160 -11.37 -10.49 -14.54
N ILE A 161 -11.13 -9.70 -13.51
CA ILE A 161 -9.80 -9.26 -13.10
C ILE A 161 -9.47 -9.96 -11.80
N PHE A 162 -8.32 -10.62 -11.81
CA PHE A 162 -7.73 -11.29 -10.68
C PHE A 162 -6.45 -10.55 -10.31
N ASP A 163 -6.45 -9.87 -9.17
CA ASP A 163 -5.32 -9.10 -8.66
C ASP A 163 -4.87 -9.69 -7.32
N LEU A 164 -3.75 -10.39 -7.32
CA LEU A 164 -3.14 -10.98 -6.13
C LEU A 164 -1.81 -10.30 -5.87
N GLY A 165 -1.83 -9.32 -4.97
CA GLY A 165 -0.69 -8.49 -4.62
C GLY A 165 0.17 -9.05 -3.49
N GLY A 166 1.00 -8.19 -2.90
CA GLY A 166 1.87 -8.54 -1.78
C GLY A 166 1.12 -8.86 -0.48
N GLY A 167 -0.02 -8.20 -0.23
CA GLY A 167 -0.80 -8.41 1.00
C GLY A 167 -2.31 -8.22 0.83
N THR A 168 -2.79 -8.09 -0.41
CA THR A 168 -4.22 -7.99 -0.73
C THR A 168 -4.53 -8.86 -1.94
N PHE A 169 -5.73 -9.42 -1.94
CA PHE A 169 -6.29 -10.19 -3.02
C PHE A 169 -7.65 -9.62 -3.41
N ASP A 170 -7.80 -9.21 -4.67
CA ASP A 170 -9.00 -8.60 -5.21
C ASP A 170 -9.43 -9.29 -6.50
N VAL A 171 -10.73 -9.59 -6.59
CA VAL A 171 -11.39 -10.09 -7.79
C VAL A 171 -12.48 -9.11 -8.16
N SER A 172 -12.46 -8.63 -9.40
CA SER A 172 -13.50 -7.74 -9.92
C SER A 172 -14.07 -8.28 -11.23
N ILE A 173 -15.38 -8.22 -11.37
CA ILE A 173 -16.07 -8.47 -12.64
C ILE A 173 -16.49 -7.13 -13.22
N LEU A 174 -16.03 -6.86 -14.43
CA LEU A 174 -16.34 -5.66 -15.20
C LEU A 174 -17.19 -6.04 -16.41
N THR A 175 -18.15 -5.19 -16.75
CA THR A 175 -18.74 -5.16 -18.08
C THR A 175 -18.12 -4.01 -18.86
N ILE A 176 -17.72 -4.28 -20.10
CA ILE A 176 -17.15 -3.30 -21.01
C ILE A 176 -18.02 -3.24 -22.26
N GLU A 177 -18.55 -2.05 -22.54
CA GLU A 177 -19.36 -1.76 -23.71
C GLU A 177 -19.04 -0.34 -24.20
N ASP A 178 -18.69 -0.20 -25.48
CA ASP A 178 -18.38 1.09 -26.12
C ASP A 178 -17.40 2.00 -25.33
N GLY A 179 -16.40 1.38 -24.69
CA GLY A 179 -15.39 2.07 -23.88
C GLY A 179 -15.87 2.51 -22.49
N ILE A 180 -17.11 2.19 -22.12
CA ILE A 180 -17.66 2.37 -20.78
C ILE A 180 -17.30 1.13 -19.95
N PHE A 181 -16.77 1.35 -18.75
CA PHE A 181 -16.40 0.32 -17.80
C PHE A 181 -17.36 0.36 -16.62
N GLU A 182 -18.11 -0.72 -16.42
CA GLU A 182 -19.01 -0.87 -15.27
C GLU A 182 -18.53 -2.00 -14.36
N VAL A 183 -18.30 -1.69 -13.09
CA VAL A 183 -17.99 -2.71 -12.07
C VAL A 183 -19.28 -3.40 -11.67
N LYS A 184 -19.41 -4.69 -12.00
CA LYS A 184 -20.60 -5.50 -11.66
C LYS A 184 -20.50 -6.14 -10.29
N ALA A 185 -19.30 -6.61 -9.92
CA ALA A 185 -19.06 -7.24 -8.64
C ALA A 185 -17.59 -7.10 -8.25
N THR A 186 -17.35 -7.02 -6.94
CA THR A 186 -16.01 -7.05 -6.34
C THR A 186 -16.04 -7.98 -5.14
N ALA A 187 -15.06 -8.85 -5.02
CA ALA A 187 -14.83 -9.72 -3.86
C ALA A 187 -13.33 -9.85 -3.65
N GLY A 188 -12.90 -10.41 -2.52
CA GLY A 188 -11.48 -10.55 -2.23
C GLY A 188 -11.20 -10.82 -0.77
N ASP A 189 -9.92 -10.79 -0.44
CA ASP A 189 -9.39 -10.87 0.91
C ASP A 189 -8.34 -9.76 1.09
N THR A 190 -8.64 -8.82 1.99
CA THR A 190 -7.75 -7.70 2.26
C THR A 190 -6.50 -8.11 3.02
N HIS A 191 -6.37 -9.36 3.47
CA HIS A 191 -5.26 -9.85 4.29
C HIS A 191 -4.64 -11.13 3.73
N LEU A 192 -4.73 -11.30 2.40
CA LEU A 192 -4.10 -12.39 1.68
C LEU A 192 -3.19 -11.85 0.59
N GLY A 193 -1.94 -12.31 0.54
CA GLY A 193 -1.04 -12.00 -0.56
C GLY A 193 0.29 -12.76 -0.52
N GLY A 194 1.26 -12.25 -1.29
CA GLY A 194 2.62 -12.80 -1.34
C GLY A 194 3.29 -12.99 0.02
N GLU A 195 3.05 -12.09 0.97
CA GLU A 195 3.63 -12.16 2.32
C GLU A 195 3.17 -13.41 3.09
N ASP A 196 1.95 -13.90 2.87
CA ASP A 196 1.46 -15.13 3.48
C ASP A 196 2.20 -16.35 2.92
N PHE A 197 2.52 -16.33 1.63
CA PHE A 197 3.28 -17.41 0.99
C PHE A 197 4.71 -17.42 1.53
N ASP A 198 5.33 -16.25 1.67
CA ASP A 198 6.65 -16.09 2.29
C ASP A 198 6.63 -16.63 3.73
N ASN A 199 5.63 -16.27 4.54
CA ASN A 199 5.48 -16.74 5.91
C ASN A 199 5.32 -18.26 6.03
N ARG A 200 4.62 -18.90 5.08
CA ARG A 200 4.53 -20.37 5.01
C ARG A 200 5.88 -21.01 4.72
N LEU A 201 6.66 -20.43 3.80
CA LEU A 201 8.02 -20.90 3.48
C LEU A 201 8.98 -20.69 4.66
N VAL A 202 8.96 -19.52 5.30
CA VAL A 202 9.74 -19.24 6.50
C VAL A 202 9.43 -20.26 7.59
N SER A 203 8.15 -20.52 7.87
CA SER A 203 7.75 -21.51 8.88
C SER A 203 8.27 -22.91 8.54
N HIS A 204 8.18 -23.32 7.27
CA HIS A 204 8.71 -24.59 6.81
C HIS A 204 10.23 -24.69 7.04
N PHE A 205 10.99 -23.67 6.65
CA PHE A 205 12.44 -23.67 6.79
C PHE A 205 12.93 -23.50 8.24
N VAL A 206 12.17 -22.84 9.11
CA VAL A 206 12.44 -22.82 10.55
C VAL A 206 12.41 -24.24 11.12
N GLU A 207 11.35 -25.01 10.80
CA GLU A 207 11.23 -26.40 11.24
C GLU A 207 12.29 -27.30 10.59
N GLU A 208 12.60 -27.08 9.31
CA GLU A 208 13.65 -27.84 8.64
C GLU A 208 15.04 -27.57 9.26
N PHE A 209 15.35 -26.32 9.58
CA PHE A 209 16.59 -25.94 10.25
C PHE A 209 16.69 -26.56 11.64
N LYS A 210 15.60 -26.52 12.42
CA LYS A 210 15.49 -27.17 13.72
C LYS A 210 15.70 -28.67 13.62
N ARG A 211 15.14 -29.33 12.61
CA ARG A 211 15.32 -30.77 12.36
C ARG A 211 16.78 -31.11 12.03
N LYS A 212 17.43 -30.36 11.13
CA LYS A 212 18.80 -30.60 10.64
C LYS A 212 19.88 -30.22 11.66
N HIS A 213 19.74 -29.08 12.33
CA HIS A 213 20.78 -28.50 13.19
C HIS A 213 20.45 -28.55 14.69
N LYS A 214 19.28 -29.07 15.07
CA LYS A 214 18.81 -29.19 16.46
C LYS A 214 18.79 -27.85 17.22
N LYS A 215 18.61 -26.74 16.50
CA LYS A 215 18.50 -25.39 17.05
C LYS A 215 17.28 -24.68 16.51
N ASP A 216 16.52 -24.06 17.39
CA ASP A 216 15.35 -23.27 17.03
C ASP A 216 15.76 -21.81 16.79
N ILE A 217 15.52 -21.31 15.58
CA ILE A 217 15.87 -19.94 15.18
C ILE A 217 14.70 -18.97 15.35
N SER A 218 13.51 -19.45 15.74
CA SER A 218 12.28 -18.64 15.85
C SER A 218 12.40 -17.49 16.86
N GLN A 219 13.27 -17.63 17.86
CA GLN A 219 13.51 -16.59 18.86
C GLN A 219 14.45 -15.48 18.38
N ASN A 220 15.17 -15.69 17.27
CA ASN A 220 16.10 -14.70 16.74
C ASN A 220 15.45 -13.92 15.58
N LYS A 221 14.92 -12.73 15.90
CA LYS A 221 14.28 -11.82 14.94
C LYS A 221 15.15 -11.51 13.71
N ARG A 222 16.47 -11.41 13.88
CA ARG A 222 17.40 -11.16 12.77
C ARG A 222 17.57 -12.39 11.88
N ALA A 223 17.60 -13.59 12.47
CA ALA A 223 17.65 -14.84 11.72
C ALA A 223 16.36 -15.05 10.91
N LEU A 224 15.19 -14.86 11.55
CA LEU A 224 13.89 -14.99 10.88
C LEU A 224 13.74 -14.05 9.68
N ARG A 225 14.22 -12.81 9.79
CA ARG A 225 14.15 -11.85 8.68
C ARG A 225 15.11 -12.16 7.52
N ARG A 226 16.22 -12.85 7.80
CA ARG A 226 17.19 -13.24 6.77
C ARG A 226 16.78 -14.50 6.02
N LEU A 227 16.00 -15.34 6.68
CA LEU A 227 15.42 -16.55 6.11
C LEU A 227 14.31 -16.17 5.12
#